data_AF-A0AAW6T3Y5-F1
#
_entry.id   AF-A0AAW6T3Y5-F1
#
_cell.length_a   1.000
_cell.length_b   1.000
_cell.length_c   1.000
_cell.angle_alpha   90.00
_cell.angle_beta   90.00
_cell.angle_gamma   90.00
#
_symmetry.space_group_name_H-M   'P 1'
#
loop_
_entity.id
_entity.type
_entity.pdbx_description
1 polymer ?
#
loop_
_entity_poly.entity_id
_entity_poly.type
_entity_poly.pdbx_seq_one_letter_code
_entity_poly.pdbx_strand_id
1 'polypeptide(L)'
;MIIFQTNLVTPTGNPVFELHHRPYSVKYGLKLKKYPKRMVVDELKKDLIKDFEILSFFCQNKRAHLITVTHSSMAHIWKTTSQGYFNVVGTEVVKDPFVKPNWLQWVILSLSTTGRVSPKPKKWSTFVFNAVEGGD
;
A
#
# COMPACT_ATOMS: atom_id res chain seq x y z
N MET A 1 2.25 -4.78 -6.11
CA MET A 1 2.87 -4.08 -4.95
C MET A 1 4.31 -4.55 -4.77
N ILE A 2 5.10 -3.98 -3.83
CA ILE A 2 6.43 -4.50 -3.47
C ILE A 2 6.44 -4.82 -1.97
N ILE A 3 7.01 -5.97 -1.59
CA ILE A 3 7.22 -6.36 -0.20
C ILE A 3 8.71 -6.35 0.12
N PHE A 4 9.08 -5.84 1.30
CA PHE A 4 10.42 -5.90 1.84
C PHE A 4 10.38 -6.68 3.15
N GLN A 5 11.30 -7.63 3.31
CA GLN A 5 11.47 -8.29 4.60
C GLN A 5 12.10 -7.32 5.58
N THR A 6 11.48 -7.15 6.75
CA THR A 6 12.05 -6.35 7.83
C THR A 6 12.88 -7.24 8.76
N ASN A 7 13.64 -6.62 9.66
CA ASN A 7 14.29 -7.34 10.76
C ASN A 7 13.33 -7.58 11.95
N LEU A 8 12.05 -7.21 11.82
CA LEU A 8 11.06 -7.36 12.88
C LEU A 8 10.40 -8.73 12.83
N VAL A 9 10.07 -9.23 14.01
CA VAL A 9 9.25 -10.42 14.23
C VAL A 9 8.14 -10.08 15.22
N THR A 10 7.01 -10.76 15.12
CA THR A 10 5.95 -10.65 16.13
C THR A 10 6.39 -11.31 17.44
N PRO A 11 5.64 -11.10 18.55
CA PRO A 11 5.89 -11.82 19.80
C PRO A 11 5.85 -13.36 19.66
N THR A 12 5.11 -13.87 18.67
CA THR A 12 5.03 -15.30 18.34
C THR A 12 6.15 -15.79 17.42
N GLY A 13 7.13 -14.93 17.07
CA GLY A 13 8.26 -15.26 16.21
C GLY A 13 7.95 -15.23 14.71
N ASN A 14 6.78 -14.73 14.30
CA ASN A 14 6.40 -14.66 12.90
C ASN A 14 7.09 -13.49 12.19
N PRO A 15 7.55 -13.64 10.94
CA PRO A 15 8.23 -12.57 10.22
C PRO A 15 7.28 -11.42 9.87
N VAL A 16 7.79 -10.19 9.96
CA VAL A 16 7.08 -8.98 9.54
C VAL A 16 7.67 -8.45 8.24
N PHE A 17 6.79 -8.15 7.28
CA PHE A 17 7.14 -7.59 5.98
C PHE A 17 6.52 -6.20 5.85
N GLU A 18 7.27 -5.30 5.21
CA GLU A 18 6.76 -3.98 4.87
C GLU A 18 6.27 -3.95 3.42
N LEU A 19 5.02 -3.52 3.25
CA LEU A 19 4.36 -3.38 1.97
C LEU A 19 4.48 -1.94 1.46
N HIS A 20 4.96 -1.79 0.24
CA HIS A 20 5.09 -0.52 -0.44
C HIS A 20 4.28 -0.48 -1.73
N HIS A 21 3.69 0.67 -2.03
CA HIS A 21 3.05 0.89 -3.32
C HIS A 21 4.12 0.92 -4.40
N ARG A 22 3.94 0.09 -5.44
CA ARG A 22 4.79 0.16 -6.64
C ARG A 22 4.16 1.12 -7.63
N PRO A 23 4.69 2.35 -7.79
CA PRO A 23 4.18 3.27 -8.80
C PRO A 23 4.43 2.72 -10.21
N TYR A 24 3.60 3.10 -11.18
CA TYR A 24 3.89 2.86 -12.59
C TYR A 24 5.05 3.77 -13.06
N SER A 25 5.46 3.61 -14.32
CA SER A 25 6.44 4.52 -14.92
C SER A 25 5.87 5.94 -15.08
N VAL A 26 6.74 6.96 -15.04
CA VAL A 26 6.35 8.35 -15.33
C VAL A 26 5.70 8.48 -16.72
N LYS A 27 6.21 7.74 -17.71
CA LYS A 27 5.65 7.67 -19.07
C LYS A 27 4.19 7.18 -19.05
N TYR A 28 3.88 6.18 -18.23
CA TYR A 28 2.51 5.72 -18.05
C TYR A 28 1.65 6.78 -17.37
N GLY A 29 2.15 7.41 -16.29
CA GLY A 29 1.49 8.54 -15.63
C GLY A 29 1.12 9.68 -16.58
N LEU A 30 2.02 10.06 -17.49
CA LEU A 30 1.74 11.08 -18.51
C LEU A 30 0.60 10.69 -19.46
N LYS A 31 0.49 9.40 -19.82
CA LYS A 31 -0.64 8.90 -20.63
C LYS A 31 -1.98 8.95 -19.89
N LEU A 32 -1.96 8.85 -18.55
CA LEU A 32 -3.16 8.88 -17.73
C LEU A 32 -3.78 10.28 -17.59
N LYS A 33 -3.01 11.35 -17.88
CA LYS A 33 -3.47 12.76 -17.76
C LYS A 33 -4.78 13.05 -18.48
N LYS A 34 -5.02 12.39 -19.63
CA LYS A 34 -6.22 12.57 -20.45
C LYS A 34 -7.48 11.96 -19.85
N TYR A 35 -7.36 11.11 -18.82
CA TYR A 35 -8.49 10.46 -18.20
C TYR A 35 -8.95 11.16 -16.91
N PRO A 36 -10.24 11.07 -16.57
CA PRO A 36 -10.74 11.50 -15.27
C PRO A 36 -10.03 10.76 -14.13
N LYS A 37 -9.68 11.48 -13.05
CA LYS A 37 -8.99 10.90 -11.87
C LYS A 37 -9.73 9.67 -11.32
N ARG A 38 -11.06 9.71 -11.27
CA ARG A 38 -11.89 8.59 -10.79
C ARG A 38 -11.62 7.31 -11.57
N MET A 39 -11.65 7.38 -12.90
CA MET A 39 -11.38 6.25 -13.79
C MET A 39 -9.98 5.67 -13.56
N VAL A 40 -8.97 6.52 -13.42
CA VAL A 40 -7.59 6.08 -13.13
C VAL A 40 -7.50 5.37 -11.77
N VAL A 41 -8.16 5.91 -10.75
CA VAL A 41 -8.19 5.30 -9.40
C VAL A 41 -8.95 3.98 -9.43
N ASP A 42 -10.05 3.88 -10.17
CA ASP A 42 -10.84 2.65 -10.26
C ASP A 42 -10.06 1.52 -10.97
N GLU A 43 -9.28 1.83 -12.00
CA GLU A 43 -8.36 0.86 -12.62
C GLU A 43 -7.24 0.44 -11.65
N LEU A 44 -6.62 1.39 -10.94
CA LEU A 44 -5.63 1.09 -9.90
C LEU A 44 -6.22 0.15 -8.84
N LYS A 45 -7.47 0.36 -8.42
CA LYS A 45 -8.14 -0.51 -7.43
C LYS A 45 -8.27 -1.94 -7.92
N LYS A 46 -8.58 -2.17 -9.20
CA LYS A 46 -8.68 -3.52 -9.78
C LYS A 46 -7.34 -4.26 -9.73
N ASP A 47 -6.25 -3.57 -10.06
CA ASP A 47 -4.89 -4.14 -9.97
C ASP A 47 -4.54 -4.48 -8.52
N LEU A 48 -4.88 -3.59 -7.57
CA LEU A 48 -4.60 -3.80 -6.15
C LEU A 48 -5.39 -4.97 -5.54
N ILE A 49 -6.63 -5.22 -5.97
CA ILE A 49 -7.42 -6.37 -5.48
C ILE A 49 -6.69 -7.69 -5.77
N LYS A 50 -6.19 -7.86 -7.00
CA LYS A 50 -5.44 -9.06 -7.39
C LYS A 50 -4.12 -9.18 -6.61
N ASP A 51 -3.43 -8.07 -6.41
CA ASP A 51 -2.21 -8.06 -5.59
C ASP A 51 -2.52 -8.45 -4.13
N PHE A 52 -3.63 -8.00 -3.55
CA PHE A 52 -4.02 -8.34 -2.17
C PHE A 52 -4.42 -9.81 -2.01
N GLU A 53 -5.08 -10.39 -3.00
CA GLU A 53 -5.37 -11.83 -3.05
C GLU A 53 -4.08 -12.66 -3.01
N ILE A 54 -3.11 -12.33 -3.87
CA ILE A 54 -1.80 -13.02 -3.88
C ILE A 54 -1.08 -12.83 -2.54
N LEU A 55 -1.14 -11.63 -1.96
CA LEU A 55 -0.52 -11.34 -0.68
C LEU A 55 -1.17 -12.10 0.49
N SER A 56 -2.49 -12.31 0.50
CA SER A 56 -3.12 -13.11 1.56
C SER A 56 -2.65 -14.55 1.52
N PHE A 57 -2.56 -15.16 0.33
CA PHE A 57 -2.00 -16.51 0.19
C PHE A 57 -0.54 -16.56 0.64
N PHE A 58 0.28 -15.57 0.29
CA PHE A 58 1.66 -15.48 0.76
C PHE A 58 1.75 -15.40 2.29
N CYS A 59 0.96 -14.53 2.91
CA CYS A 59 0.93 -14.34 4.36
C CYS A 59 0.51 -15.59 5.12
N GLN A 60 -0.52 -16.29 4.65
CA GLN A 60 -0.98 -17.54 5.25
C GLN A 60 0.12 -18.62 5.18
N ASN A 61 0.72 -18.82 4.01
CA ASN A 61 1.75 -19.84 3.80
C ASN A 61 3.04 -19.57 4.59
N LYS A 62 3.43 -18.30 4.73
CA LYS A 62 4.66 -17.90 5.43
C LYS A 62 4.44 -17.54 6.89
N ARG A 63 3.19 -17.61 7.38
CA ARG A 63 2.78 -17.04 8.67
C ARG A 63 3.31 -15.62 8.84
N ALA A 64 3.21 -14.81 7.79
CA ALA A 64 3.82 -13.49 7.71
C ALA A 64 2.83 -12.38 8.06
N HIS A 65 3.28 -11.36 8.77
CA HIS A 65 2.51 -10.15 9.05
C HIS A 65 2.94 -9.02 8.12
N LEU A 66 1.97 -8.22 7.67
CA LEU A 66 2.23 -7.08 6.79
C LEU A 66 2.00 -5.78 7.55
N ILE A 67 2.95 -4.87 7.40
CA ILE A 67 2.86 -3.49 7.83
C ILE A 67 3.13 -2.55 6.67
N THR A 68 2.81 -1.28 6.83
CA THR A 68 3.16 -0.24 5.87
C THR A 68 3.14 1.13 6.51
N VAL A 69 3.94 2.06 6.00
CA VAL A 69 3.81 3.49 6.30
C VAL A 69 3.29 4.21 5.07
N THR A 70 2.14 4.88 5.20
CA THR A 70 1.57 5.62 4.06
C THR A 70 0.73 6.82 4.50
N HIS A 71 0.30 7.64 3.55
CA HIS A 71 -0.62 8.74 3.78
C HIS A 71 -2.09 8.28 3.72
N SER A 72 -3.00 9.06 4.31
CA SER A 72 -4.41 8.70 4.47
C SER A 72 -5.11 8.31 3.16
N SER A 73 -4.88 9.03 2.05
CA SER A 73 -5.55 8.71 0.78
C SER A 73 -5.18 7.33 0.22
N MET A 74 -3.91 6.91 0.32
CA MET A 74 -3.50 5.58 -0.12
C MET A 74 -3.96 4.52 0.87
N ALA A 75 -3.89 4.80 2.17
CA ALA A 75 -4.44 3.92 3.21
C ALA A 75 -5.94 3.66 3.00
N HIS A 76 -6.71 4.67 2.57
CA HIS A 76 -8.13 4.49 2.25
C HIS A 76 -8.31 3.59 1.02
N ILE A 77 -7.54 3.79 -0.04
CA ILE A 77 -7.58 2.90 -1.23
C ILE A 77 -7.30 1.46 -0.78
N TRP A 78 -6.20 1.23 -0.06
CA TRP A 78 -5.83 -0.10 0.44
C TRP A 78 -6.87 -0.72 1.34
N LYS A 79 -7.43 0.03 2.30
CA LYS A 79 -8.55 -0.42 3.13
C LYS A 79 -9.73 -0.90 2.30
N THR A 80 -10.10 -0.18 1.25
CA THR A 80 -11.24 -0.55 0.39
C THR A 80 -10.94 -1.71 -0.55
N THR A 81 -9.71 -1.82 -1.06
CA THR A 81 -9.34 -2.86 -2.05
C THR A 81 -8.89 -4.17 -1.43
N SER A 82 -8.52 -4.17 -0.15
CA SER A 82 -8.13 -5.38 0.58
C SER A 82 -9.28 -6.01 1.36
N GLN A 83 -10.50 -5.46 1.25
CA GLN A 83 -11.69 -6.02 1.91
C GLN A 83 -11.90 -7.47 1.47
N GLY A 84 -12.03 -8.38 2.45
CA GLY A 84 -12.11 -9.82 2.23
C GLY A 84 -10.77 -10.56 2.43
N TYR A 85 -9.64 -9.86 2.32
CA TYR A 85 -8.30 -10.44 2.53
C TYR A 85 -7.66 -9.94 3.82
N PHE A 86 -7.79 -8.64 4.08
CA PHE A 86 -7.17 -7.98 5.22
C PHE A 86 -8.10 -6.93 5.86
N ASN A 87 -8.04 -6.83 7.18
CA ASN A 87 -8.50 -5.68 7.95
C ASN A 87 -7.31 -4.74 8.21
N VAL A 88 -7.32 -3.56 7.58
CA VAL A 88 -6.22 -2.60 7.65
C VAL A 88 -6.46 -1.56 8.75
N VAL A 89 -5.67 -1.65 9.82
CA VAL A 89 -5.81 -0.83 11.03
C VAL A 89 -4.61 0.09 11.22
N GLY A 90 -4.85 1.30 11.73
CA GLY A 90 -3.75 2.21 12.08
C GLY A 90 -3.05 1.77 13.36
N THR A 91 -1.73 1.97 13.43
CA THR A 91 -0.94 1.66 14.62
C THR A 91 0.14 2.71 14.87
N GLU A 92 0.58 2.82 16.12
CA GLU A 92 1.72 3.65 16.52
C GLU A 92 3.02 2.85 16.65
N VAL A 93 2.93 1.51 16.63
CA VAL A 93 3.97 0.58 17.07
C VAL A 93 5.19 0.54 16.14
N VAL A 94 5.00 0.77 14.85
CA VAL A 94 6.09 0.78 13.88
C VAL A 94 6.07 2.10 13.14
N LYS A 95 7.19 2.77 12.95
CA LYS A 95 7.31 3.94 12.08
C LYS A 95 8.61 3.79 11.31
N ASP A 96 8.54 3.46 10.03
CA ASP A 96 9.70 3.60 9.16
C ASP A 96 9.91 5.09 8.81
N PRO A 97 11.01 5.73 9.27
CA PRO A 97 11.30 7.11 8.96
C PRO A 97 11.69 7.36 7.49
N PHE A 98 12.09 6.33 6.74
CA PHE A 98 12.61 6.43 5.38
C PHE A 98 11.52 6.38 4.29
N VAL A 99 10.27 6.09 4.65
CA VAL A 99 9.16 5.98 3.68
C VAL A 99 8.67 7.34 3.18
N LYS A 100 9.06 8.45 3.84
CA LYS A 100 8.58 9.78 3.48
C LYS A 100 9.33 10.31 2.25
N PRO A 101 8.69 10.39 1.07
CA PRO A 101 9.36 10.93 -0.10
C PRO A 101 9.70 12.41 0.11
N ASN A 102 10.83 12.86 -0.42
CA ASN A 102 11.09 14.28 -0.64
C ASN A 102 10.12 14.85 -1.70
N TRP A 103 10.18 16.15 -1.98
CA TRP A 103 9.25 16.78 -2.91
C TRP A 103 9.33 16.20 -4.33
N LEU A 104 10.54 15.99 -4.86
CA LEU A 104 10.73 15.43 -6.19
C LEU A 104 10.19 13.99 -6.30
N GLN A 105 10.51 13.16 -5.31
CA GLN A 105 9.99 11.80 -5.20
C GLN A 105 8.45 11.81 -5.13
N TRP A 106 7.85 12.75 -4.39
CA TRP A 106 6.39 12.88 -4.33
C TRP A 106 5.76 13.26 -5.67
N VAL A 107 6.36 14.20 -6.41
CA VAL A 107 5.90 14.58 -7.76
C VAL A 107 5.89 13.36 -8.68
N ILE A 108 6.99 12.59 -8.67
CA ILE A 108 7.13 11.36 -9.46
C ILE A 108 6.06 10.35 -9.06
N LEU A 109 5.94 10.03 -7.76
CA LEU A 109 4.98 9.05 -7.25
C LEU A 109 3.54 9.43 -7.59
N SER A 110 3.14 10.68 -7.35
CA SER A 110 1.77 11.13 -7.61
C SER A 110 1.44 11.07 -9.10
N LEU A 111 2.36 11.54 -9.95
CA LEU A 111 2.19 11.51 -11.41
C LEU A 111 2.12 10.07 -11.93
N SER A 112 3.05 9.21 -11.50
CA SER A 112 3.09 7.80 -11.88
C SER A 112 1.87 7.01 -11.44
N THR A 113 1.26 7.37 -10.31
CA THR A 113 0.11 6.63 -9.75
C THR A 113 -1.21 7.09 -10.35
N THR A 114 -1.41 8.40 -10.51
CA THR A 114 -2.73 8.97 -10.84
C THR A 114 -2.75 9.84 -12.10
N GLY A 115 -1.62 10.00 -12.77
CA GLY A 115 -1.45 10.95 -13.86
C GLY A 115 -1.45 12.42 -13.43
N ARG A 116 -1.54 12.72 -12.12
CA ARG A 116 -1.65 14.09 -11.61
C ARG A 116 -0.72 14.28 -10.43
N VAL A 117 -0.16 15.48 -10.29
CA VAL A 117 0.59 15.86 -9.09
C VAL A 117 -0.41 16.36 -8.06
N SER A 118 -0.53 15.64 -6.95
CA SER A 118 -1.36 16.02 -5.81
C SER A 118 -0.53 16.83 -4.82
N PRO A 119 -1.15 17.62 -3.92
CA PRO A 119 -0.43 18.22 -2.81
C PRO A 119 0.28 17.16 -1.96
N LYS A 120 1.51 17.44 -1.52
CA LYS A 120 2.27 16.52 -0.67
C LYS A 120 1.59 16.36 0.69
N PRO A 121 1.30 15.12 1.15
CA PRO A 121 0.73 14.87 2.45
C PRO A 121 1.67 15.33 3.57
N LYS A 122 1.10 16.03 4.56
CA LYS A 122 1.83 16.47 5.77
C LYS A 122 1.96 15.35 6.81
N LYS A 123 1.03 14.40 6.83
CA LYS A 123 0.97 13.31 7.81
C LYS A 123 1.12 11.96 7.12
N TRP A 124 1.92 11.11 7.75
CA TRP A 124 2.17 9.73 7.37
C TRP A 124 1.97 8.88 8.63
N SER A 125 1.31 7.76 8.47
CA SER A 125 0.93 6.88 9.57
C SER A 125 1.20 5.44 9.17
N THR A 126 1.34 4.60 10.18
CA THR A 126 1.60 3.19 9.98
C THR A 126 0.30 2.43 10.08
N PHE A 127 0.18 1.41 9.23
CA PHE A 127 -0.95 0.52 9.20
C PHE A 127 -0.46 -0.93 9.24
N VAL A 128 -1.23 -1.78 9.89
CA VAL A 128 -1.06 -3.23 9.91
C VAL A 128 -2.18 -3.84 9.09
N PHE A 129 -1.86 -4.87 8.32
CA PHE A 129 -2.85 -5.69 7.62
C PHE A 129 -3.07 -6.96 8.44
N ASN A 130 -4.19 -7.01 9.16
CA ASN A 130 -4.60 -8.22 9.86
C ASN A 130 -5.33 -9.12 8.87
N ALA A 131 -4.89 -10.36 8.68
CA ALA A 131 -5.61 -11.28 7.80
C ALA A 131 -7.06 -11.43 8.29
N VAL A 132 -8.01 -11.43 7.35
CA VAL A 132 -9.38 -11.85 7.67
C VAL A 132 -9.33 -13.36 7.80
N GLU A 133 -9.61 -13.88 9.00
CA GLU A 133 -9.80 -15.31 9.17
C GLU A 133 -11.02 -15.70 8.34
N GLY A 134 -10.82 -16.61 7.37
CA GLY A 134 -11.94 -17.22 6.68
C GLY A 134 -12.75 -17.96 7.73
N GLY A 135 -14.00 -17.56 7.94
CA GLY A 135 -14.94 -18.41 8.65
C GLY A 135 -15.07 -19.71 7.87
N ASP A 136 -14.82 -20.82 8.55
CA ASP A 136 -15.24 -22.15 8.11
C ASP A 136 -16.74 -22.15 7.75
#